data_AF-A0A947EJG5-F1
#
_entry.id   AF-A0A947EJG5-F1
#
_cell.length_a   1.000
_cell.length_b   1.000
_cell.length_c   1.000
_cell.angle_alpha   90.00
_cell.angle_beta   90.00
_cell.angle_gamma   90.00
#
_symmetry.space_group_name_H-M   'P 1'
#
loop_
_entity.id
_entity.type
_entity.pdbx_description
1 polymer ?
#
loop_
_entity_poly.entity_id
_entity_poly.type
_entity_poly.pdbx_seq_one_letter_code
_entity_poly.pdbx_strand_id
1 'polypeptide(L)'
;QGINYYREHVRPTVRMHYHIQDGGQVVNVVPDYSRLWMRVRDTKRTGMLPVYERVKAMAEGAAILANVDYKVSLISGIYEVLVNREGGKVMQQNLELLGPIDYTDEEIAFGKKIQEVTGKKQVGMDSKIKPLEATKDHPGGGSTDVGDVSWNVANINLGVTTAPKDTPWHSWAVVACGGMSIGHKGMIYASKAMSMTMADLFENPDLVEKVKTEYKERKGDEVYEAMVPEGPPPVNAKGN
;
A
#
# COMPACT_ATOMS: atom_id res chain seq x y z
N GLN A 1 -11.23 -9.13 22.63
CA GLN A 1 -11.76 -10.48 22.37
C GLN A 1 -12.90 -10.47 21.33
N GLY A 2 -13.96 -9.67 21.49
CA GLY A 2 -15.08 -9.63 20.53
C GLY A 2 -14.68 -9.43 19.06
N ILE A 3 -13.73 -8.53 18.78
CA ILE A 3 -13.20 -8.32 17.42
C ILE A 3 -12.54 -9.57 16.84
N ASN A 4 -11.92 -10.43 17.66
CA ASN A 4 -11.33 -11.68 17.19
C ASN A 4 -12.40 -12.68 16.75
N TYR A 5 -13.48 -12.82 17.50
CA TYR A 5 -14.63 -13.65 17.09
C TYR A 5 -15.30 -13.07 15.85
N TYR A 6 -15.39 -11.75 15.73
CA TYR A 6 -15.97 -11.10 14.55
C TYR A 6 -15.22 -11.43 13.25
N ARG A 7 -13.96 -11.85 13.31
CA ARG A 7 -13.21 -12.29 12.13
C ARG A 7 -13.86 -13.49 11.41
N GLU A 8 -14.65 -14.30 12.10
CA GLU A 8 -15.39 -15.43 11.51
C GLU A 8 -16.62 -14.98 10.69
N HIS A 9 -17.03 -13.72 10.84
CA HIS A 9 -18.24 -13.16 10.23
C HIS A 9 -17.95 -12.09 9.15
N VAL A 10 -16.69 -11.95 8.74
CA VAL A 10 -16.27 -11.03 7.67
C VAL A 10 -15.67 -11.80 6.50
N ARG A 11 -15.52 -11.13 5.35
CA ARG A 11 -14.95 -11.75 4.17
C ARG A 11 -13.49 -12.16 4.40
N PRO A 12 -13.00 -13.26 3.79
CA PRO A 12 -11.60 -13.66 3.87
C PRO A 12 -10.58 -12.65 3.33
N THR A 13 -11.01 -11.59 2.66
CA THR A 13 -10.18 -10.46 2.21
C THR A 13 -9.97 -9.41 3.29
N VAL A 14 -10.88 -9.35 4.28
CA VAL A 14 -10.83 -8.41 5.38
C VAL A 14 -9.77 -8.81 6.38
N ARG A 15 -8.98 -7.84 6.83
CA ARG A 15 -7.99 -8.01 7.90
C ARG A 15 -8.22 -6.96 8.98
N MET A 16 -8.23 -7.41 10.22
CA MET A 16 -8.27 -6.57 11.41
C MET A 16 -7.01 -6.84 12.21
N HIS A 17 -6.15 -5.85 12.42
CA HIS A 17 -4.92 -5.99 13.21
C HIS A 17 -4.98 -5.04 14.39
N TYR A 18 -4.43 -5.43 15.53
CA TYR A 18 -4.44 -4.58 16.70
C TYR A 18 -3.16 -4.66 17.50
N HIS A 19 -2.88 -3.58 18.22
CA HIS A 19 -1.81 -3.46 19.18
C HIS A 19 -2.37 -2.80 20.45
N ILE A 20 -2.26 -3.47 21.59
CA ILE A 20 -2.56 -2.87 22.89
C ILE A 20 -1.38 -1.99 23.24
N GLN A 21 -1.56 -0.66 23.16
CA GLN A 21 -0.50 0.31 23.42
C GLN A 21 -0.39 0.63 24.91
N ASP A 22 -1.50 0.52 25.65
CA ASP A 22 -1.55 0.61 27.11
C ASP A 22 -2.63 -0.34 27.63
N GLY A 23 -2.25 -1.18 28.60
CA GLY A 23 -3.14 -2.12 29.27
C GLY A 23 -3.08 -2.01 30.80
N GLY A 24 -2.54 -0.91 31.32
CA GLY A 24 -2.25 -0.74 32.74
C GLY A 24 -0.78 -1.01 33.11
N GLN A 25 -0.36 -0.45 34.24
CA GLN A 25 1.04 -0.45 34.67
C GLN A 25 1.36 -1.50 35.74
N VAL A 26 0.38 -1.94 36.52
CA VAL A 26 0.59 -2.81 37.70
C VAL A 26 -0.52 -3.85 37.80
N VAL A 27 -0.16 -5.11 38.08
CA VAL A 27 -1.07 -6.27 38.07
C VAL A 27 -2.15 -6.26 39.15
N ASN A 28 -1.96 -5.49 40.23
CA ASN A 28 -2.88 -5.41 41.36
C ASN A 28 -3.65 -4.07 41.43
N VAL A 29 -3.57 -3.25 40.38
CA VAL A 29 -4.28 -1.97 40.29
C VAL A 29 -5.18 -2.01 39.06
N VAL A 30 -6.46 -1.68 39.23
CA VAL A 30 -7.39 -1.54 38.11
C VAL A 30 -6.95 -0.33 37.27
N PRO A 31 -6.66 -0.49 35.96
CA PRO A 31 -6.23 0.64 35.13
C PRO A 31 -7.34 1.68 34.97
N ASP A 32 -7.00 2.96 35.08
CA ASP A 32 -7.86 4.11 34.80
C ASP A 32 -7.82 4.53 33.31
N TYR A 33 -6.83 4.03 32.57
CA TYR A 33 -6.67 4.22 31.13
C TYR A 33 -6.23 2.93 30.44
N SER A 34 -6.75 2.72 29.23
CA SER A 34 -6.24 1.70 28.32
C SER A 34 -6.36 2.19 26.88
N ARG A 35 -5.47 1.69 26.01
CA ARG A 35 -5.46 2.09 24.60
C ARG A 35 -5.15 0.92 23.68
N LEU A 36 -5.96 0.84 22.63
CA LEU A 36 -5.79 -0.06 21.51
C LEU A 36 -5.58 0.73 20.22
N TRP A 37 -4.56 0.38 19.45
CA TRP A 37 -4.45 0.81 18.06
C TRP A 37 -4.96 -0.31 17.15
N MET A 38 -5.97 0.00 16.34
CA MET A 38 -6.64 -0.94 15.44
C MET A 38 -6.46 -0.52 13.98
N ARG A 39 -6.22 -1.48 13.09
CA ARG A 39 -6.26 -1.30 11.64
C ARG A 39 -7.26 -2.26 11.03
N VAL A 40 -8.23 -1.73 10.30
CA VAL A 40 -9.16 -2.50 9.47
C VAL A 40 -8.78 -2.30 8.00
N ARG A 41 -8.72 -3.38 7.22
CA ARG A 41 -8.36 -3.35 5.81
C ARG A 41 -9.24 -4.33 5.03
N ASP A 42 -9.64 -3.97 3.82
CA ASP A 42 -10.15 -4.88 2.80
C ASP A 42 -9.51 -4.50 1.45
N THR A 43 -9.78 -5.27 0.39
CA THR A 43 -9.34 -4.96 -0.98
C THR A 43 -10.18 -3.85 -1.63
N LYS A 44 -11.38 -3.58 -1.10
CA LYS A 44 -12.29 -2.53 -1.56
C LYS A 44 -12.87 -1.79 -0.37
N ARG A 45 -12.95 -0.46 -0.45
CA ARG A 45 -13.52 0.40 0.60
C ARG A 45 -14.94 0.01 0.99
N THR A 46 -15.78 -0.32 0.01
CA THR A 46 -17.17 -0.76 0.22
C THR A 46 -17.28 -2.00 1.12
N GLY A 47 -16.24 -2.83 1.14
CA GLY A 47 -16.11 -3.95 2.05
C GLY A 47 -15.57 -3.63 3.43
N MET A 48 -14.62 -2.71 3.47
CA MET A 48 -13.93 -2.30 4.67
C MET A 48 -14.85 -1.47 5.58
N LEU A 49 -15.62 -0.54 5.00
CA LEU A 49 -16.39 0.45 5.76
C LEU A 49 -17.42 -0.16 6.73
N PRO A 50 -18.24 -1.16 6.33
CA PRO A 50 -19.15 -1.81 7.28
C PRO A 50 -18.44 -2.50 8.44
N VAL A 51 -17.25 -3.08 8.19
CA VAL A 51 -16.44 -3.73 9.23
C VAL A 51 -15.85 -2.68 10.17
N TYR A 52 -15.36 -1.55 9.64
CA TYR A 52 -14.86 -0.44 10.44
C TYR A 52 -15.94 0.13 11.37
N GLU A 53 -17.14 0.39 10.85
CA GLU A 53 -18.27 0.86 11.68
C GLU A 53 -18.69 -0.17 12.72
N ARG A 54 -18.67 -1.46 12.39
CA ARG A 54 -18.92 -2.53 13.37
C ARG A 54 -17.86 -2.56 14.47
N VAL A 55 -16.59 -2.39 14.12
CA VAL A 55 -15.48 -2.34 15.09
C VAL A 55 -15.64 -1.14 16.04
N LYS A 56 -16.08 0.03 15.54
CA LYS A 56 -16.42 1.19 16.37
C LYS A 56 -17.56 0.88 17.35
N ALA A 57 -18.66 0.30 16.86
CA ALA A 57 -19.78 -0.11 17.70
C ALA A 57 -19.37 -1.15 18.76
N MET A 58 -18.42 -2.05 18.45
CA MET A 58 -17.87 -2.98 19.44
C MET A 58 -17.03 -2.28 20.52
N ALA A 59 -16.31 -1.22 20.16
CA ALA A 59 -15.58 -0.42 21.15
C ALA A 59 -16.54 0.30 22.11
N GLU A 60 -17.63 0.87 21.57
CA GLU A 60 -18.71 1.44 22.37
C GLU A 60 -19.37 0.39 23.28
N GLY A 61 -19.72 -0.78 22.74
CA GLY A 61 -20.29 -1.88 23.53
C GLY A 61 -19.37 -2.33 24.66
N ALA A 62 -18.05 -2.36 24.43
CA ALA A 62 -17.08 -2.67 25.48
C ALA A 62 -17.04 -1.60 26.56
N ALA A 63 -17.14 -0.32 26.19
CA ALA A 63 -17.18 0.81 27.13
C ALA A 63 -18.43 0.76 28.01
N ILE A 64 -19.59 0.44 27.43
CA ILE A 64 -20.85 0.26 28.15
C ILE A 64 -20.73 -0.88 29.17
N LEU A 65 -20.21 -2.05 28.76
CA LEU A 65 -20.04 -3.20 29.66
C LEU A 65 -19.11 -2.90 30.84
N ALA A 66 -18.08 -2.10 30.61
CA ALA A 66 -17.12 -1.71 31.64
C ALA A 66 -17.56 -0.47 32.45
N ASN A 67 -18.65 0.20 32.06
CA ASN A 67 -19.12 1.46 32.62
C ASN A 67 -18.02 2.55 32.64
N VAL A 68 -17.39 2.78 31.49
CA VAL A 68 -16.32 3.77 31.31
C VAL A 68 -16.58 4.68 30.12
N ASP A 69 -15.95 5.85 30.13
CA ASP A 69 -15.88 6.70 28.95
C ASP A 69 -14.93 6.12 27.90
N TYR A 70 -15.16 6.44 26.63
CA TYR A 70 -14.30 6.03 25.53
C TYR A 70 -14.17 7.11 24.46
N LYS A 71 -13.09 7.01 23.68
CA LYS A 71 -12.86 7.86 22.51
C LYS A 71 -12.27 7.01 21.39
N VAL A 72 -12.82 7.15 20.18
CA VAL A 72 -12.23 6.60 18.96
C VAL A 72 -11.66 7.75 18.14
N SER A 73 -10.37 7.67 17.83
CA SER A 73 -9.68 8.61 16.96
C SER A 73 -9.25 7.90 15.68
N LEU A 74 -9.63 8.43 14.52
CA LEU A 74 -9.11 7.96 13.24
C LEU A 74 -7.70 8.52 13.04
N ILE A 75 -6.71 7.64 12.88
CA ILE A 75 -5.31 8.03 12.64
C ILE A 75 -5.03 8.17 11.14
N SER A 76 -5.56 7.26 10.33
CA SER A 76 -5.37 7.24 8.88
C SER A 76 -6.47 6.43 8.21
N GLY A 77 -6.91 6.84 7.03
CA GLY A 77 -7.78 6.05 6.15
C GLY A 77 -7.48 6.42 4.70
N ILE A 78 -7.44 5.42 3.82
CA ILE A 78 -7.09 5.56 2.40
C ILE A 78 -7.98 4.62 1.57
N TYR A 79 -8.16 4.95 0.30
CA TYR A 79 -8.85 4.11 -0.68
C TYR A 79 -7.94 3.03 -1.28
N GLU A 80 -8.55 2.01 -1.89
CA GLU A 80 -7.86 1.13 -2.83
C GLU A 80 -7.37 1.90 -4.06
N VAL A 81 -6.38 1.37 -4.79
CA VAL A 81 -5.91 1.98 -6.04
C VAL A 81 -6.89 1.67 -7.17
N LEU A 82 -7.37 2.71 -7.84
CA LEU A 82 -8.11 2.62 -9.08
C LEU A 82 -7.13 2.43 -10.25
N VAL A 83 -7.05 1.19 -10.75
CA VAL A 83 -6.07 0.81 -11.78
C VAL A 83 -6.45 1.39 -13.14
N ASN A 84 -5.52 2.08 -13.83
CA ASN A 84 -5.68 2.47 -15.23
C ASN A 84 -4.81 1.56 -16.13
N ARG A 85 -5.45 0.72 -16.95
CA ARG A 85 -4.74 -0.25 -17.80
C ARG A 85 -4.28 0.38 -19.11
N GLU A 86 -5.02 1.31 -19.71
CA GLU A 86 -4.61 2.00 -20.93
C GLU A 86 -3.30 2.76 -20.70
N GLY A 87 -3.18 3.48 -19.58
CA GLY A 87 -1.93 4.12 -19.17
C GLY A 87 -0.84 3.10 -18.81
N GLY A 88 -1.22 2.00 -18.16
CA GLY A 88 -0.31 0.88 -17.91
C GLY A 88 0.25 0.24 -19.18
N LYS A 89 -0.51 0.19 -20.29
CA LYS A 89 -0.04 -0.31 -21.60
C LYS A 89 1.01 0.61 -22.23
N VAL A 90 0.81 1.93 -22.15
CA VAL A 90 1.80 2.91 -22.64
C VAL A 90 3.12 2.72 -21.87
N MET A 91 3.03 2.63 -20.53
CA MET A 91 4.21 2.38 -19.71
C MET A 91 4.86 1.02 -19.98
N GLN A 92 4.05 -0.02 -20.21
CA GLN A 92 4.55 -1.36 -20.58
C GLN A 92 5.37 -1.34 -21.87
N GLN A 93 4.90 -0.64 -22.91
CA GLN A 93 5.64 -0.51 -24.17
C GLN A 93 7.00 0.16 -23.96
N ASN A 94 7.05 1.17 -23.09
CA ASN A 94 8.31 1.83 -22.73
C ASN A 94 9.26 0.93 -21.93
N LEU A 95 8.74 0.09 -21.02
CA LEU A 95 9.54 -0.90 -20.31
C LEU A 95 10.11 -1.96 -21.27
N GLU A 96 9.32 -2.42 -22.24
CA GLU A 96 9.74 -3.36 -23.27
C GLU A 96 10.82 -2.75 -24.18
N LEU A 97 10.68 -1.47 -24.53
CA LEU A 97 11.67 -0.72 -25.31
C LEU A 97 12.98 -0.50 -24.53
N LEU A 98 12.90 -0.19 -23.23
CA LEU A 98 14.07 -0.02 -22.37
C LEU A 98 14.85 -1.31 -22.15
N GLY A 99 14.17 -2.46 -22.20
CA GLY A 99 14.78 -3.76 -21.91
C GLY A 99 15.08 -3.97 -20.41
N PRO A 100 15.72 -5.10 -20.05
CA PRO A 100 16.03 -5.43 -18.66
C PRO A 100 17.11 -4.52 -18.07
N ILE A 101 17.12 -4.37 -16.74
CA ILE A 101 18.22 -3.71 -16.01
C ILE A 101 19.44 -4.63 -16.00
N ASP A 102 20.60 -4.09 -16.40
CA ASP A 102 21.88 -4.77 -16.29
C ASP A 102 22.51 -4.58 -14.90
N TYR A 103 22.93 -5.70 -14.31
CA TYR A 103 23.64 -5.71 -13.03
C TYR A 103 25.06 -6.26 -13.20
N THR A 104 26.02 -5.68 -12.47
CA THR A 104 27.40 -6.16 -12.45
C THR A 104 27.51 -7.44 -11.62
N ASP A 105 28.60 -8.19 -11.80
CA ASP A 105 28.86 -9.38 -11.00
C ASP A 105 28.93 -9.07 -9.49
N GLU A 106 29.46 -7.89 -9.13
CA GLU A 106 29.51 -7.39 -7.75
C GLU A 106 28.11 -7.14 -7.18
N GLU A 107 27.21 -6.54 -7.96
CA GLU A 107 25.82 -6.30 -7.56
C GLU A 107 25.04 -7.62 -7.42
N ILE A 108 25.27 -8.57 -8.33
CA ILE A 108 24.68 -9.90 -8.26
C ILE A 108 25.19 -10.65 -7.03
N ALA A 109 26.50 -10.60 -6.75
CA ALA A 109 27.11 -11.22 -5.59
C ALA A 109 26.57 -10.60 -4.28
N PHE A 110 26.48 -9.28 -4.21
CA PHE A 110 25.86 -8.57 -3.10
C PHE A 110 24.41 -9.01 -2.90
N GLY A 111 23.64 -9.05 -3.99
CA GLY A 111 22.24 -9.46 -3.94
C GLY A 111 22.02 -10.89 -3.45
N LYS A 112 22.88 -11.82 -3.86
CA LYS A 112 22.88 -13.20 -3.33
C LYS A 112 23.26 -13.23 -1.86
N LYS A 113 24.20 -12.38 -1.41
CA LYS A 113 24.55 -12.29 0.00
C LYS A 113 23.39 -11.76 0.85
N ILE A 114 22.65 -10.77 0.35
CA ILE A 114 21.40 -10.30 0.98
C ILE A 114 20.38 -11.44 1.10
N GLN A 115 20.21 -12.25 0.05
CA GLN A 115 19.32 -13.42 0.11
C GLN A 115 19.80 -14.45 1.14
N GLU A 116 21.10 -14.75 1.19
CA GLU A 116 21.68 -15.67 2.18
C GLU A 116 21.37 -15.24 3.62
N VAL A 117 21.70 -14.00 3.97
CA VAL A 117 21.53 -13.50 5.36
C VAL A 117 20.07 -13.28 5.76
N THR A 118 19.16 -13.20 4.79
CA THR A 118 17.71 -13.12 5.03
C THR A 118 17.02 -14.49 4.91
N GLY A 119 17.78 -15.58 4.78
CA GLY A 119 17.26 -16.95 4.70
C GLY A 119 16.46 -17.23 3.42
N LYS A 120 16.76 -16.53 2.33
CA LYS A 120 16.12 -16.68 1.02
C LYS A 120 17.00 -17.48 0.06
N LYS A 121 16.37 -18.03 -0.98
CA LYS A 121 17.10 -18.71 -2.06
C LYS A 121 17.96 -17.70 -2.81
N GLN A 122 19.24 -18.02 -3.02
CA GLN A 122 20.23 -17.13 -3.65
C GLN A 122 20.09 -17.07 -5.19
N VAL A 123 18.94 -16.60 -5.67
CA VAL A 123 18.63 -16.47 -7.11
C VAL A 123 19.09 -15.15 -7.71
N GLY A 124 19.52 -14.18 -6.89
CA GLY A 124 19.96 -12.85 -7.30
C GLY A 124 18.82 -11.89 -7.66
N MET A 125 19.13 -10.98 -8.59
CA MET A 125 18.23 -9.94 -9.11
C MET A 125 17.24 -10.52 -10.14
N ASP A 126 16.02 -9.99 -10.18
CA ASP A 126 15.06 -10.26 -11.27
C ASP A 126 14.90 -9.00 -12.12
N SER A 127 15.60 -8.93 -13.25
CA SER A 127 15.54 -7.80 -14.19
C SER A 127 14.55 -7.99 -15.33
N LYS A 128 13.83 -9.12 -15.36
CA LYS A 128 12.98 -9.48 -16.50
C LYS A 128 11.75 -8.58 -16.55
N ILE A 129 11.49 -8.01 -17.72
CA ILE A 129 10.22 -7.35 -18.02
C ILE A 129 9.18 -8.43 -18.27
N LYS A 130 8.11 -8.41 -17.48
CA LYS A 130 7.01 -9.37 -17.57
C LYS A 130 5.85 -8.72 -18.33
N PRO A 131 5.04 -9.49 -19.06
CA PRO A 131 3.85 -8.96 -19.69
C PRO A 131 2.90 -8.34 -18.68
N LEU A 132 2.14 -7.33 -19.10
CA LEU A 132 1.14 -6.68 -18.27
C LEU A 132 0.05 -7.68 -17.82
N GLU A 133 0.00 -7.97 -16.52
CA GLU A 133 -0.99 -8.90 -15.97
C GLU A 133 -2.43 -8.36 -16.06
N ALA A 134 -3.41 -9.27 -16.04
CA ALA A 134 -4.81 -8.91 -15.86
C ALA A 134 -5.04 -8.28 -14.46
N THR A 135 -5.97 -7.34 -14.37
CA THR A 135 -6.35 -6.74 -13.09
C THR A 135 -7.04 -7.81 -12.24
N LYS A 136 -6.52 -8.07 -11.04
CA LYS A 136 -7.09 -9.02 -10.09
C LYS A 136 -8.19 -8.34 -9.29
N ASP A 137 -9.27 -9.06 -8.97
CA ASP A 137 -10.36 -8.53 -8.14
C ASP A 137 -9.94 -8.26 -6.69
N HIS A 138 -9.05 -9.12 -6.17
CA HIS A 138 -8.54 -9.07 -4.80
C HIS A 138 -7.02 -9.16 -4.80
N PRO A 139 -6.30 -8.10 -5.23
CA PRO A 139 -4.84 -8.12 -5.31
C PRO A 139 -4.23 -8.14 -3.91
N GLY A 140 -3.16 -8.93 -3.75
CA GLY A 140 -2.27 -8.79 -2.61
C GLY A 140 -1.43 -7.50 -2.69
N GLY A 141 -0.73 -7.14 -1.62
CA GLY A 141 0.24 -6.05 -1.64
C GLY A 141 0.07 -5.02 -0.51
N GLY A 142 0.68 -3.86 -0.72
CA GLY A 142 0.75 -2.77 0.25
C GLY A 142 -0.52 -1.93 0.36
N SER A 143 -0.41 -0.89 1.19
CA SER A 143 -1.40 0.18 1.36
C SER A 143 -0.67 1.49 1.01
N THR A 144 -1.25 2.31 0.13
CA THR A 144 -0.62 3.53 -0.40
C THR A 144 -1.64 4.64 -0.56
N ASP A 145 -1.27 5.87 -0.20
CA ASP A 145 -2.07 7.10 -0.37
C ASP A 145 -2.26 7.49 -1.84
N VAL A 146 -1.44 6.93 -2.75
CA VAL A 146 -1.69 6.98 -4.21
C VAL A 146 -3.08 6.41 -4.56
N GLY A 147 -3.64 5.55 -3.70
CA GLY A 147 -5.04 5.13 -3.80
C GLY A 147 -5.98 6.32 -3.87
N ASP A 148 -5.89 7.26 -2.92
CA ASP A 148 -6.74 8.45 -2.87
C ASP A 148 -6.57 9.34 -4.11
N VAL A 149 -5.33 9.51 -4.59
CA VAL A 149 -5.04 10.26 -5.83
C VAL A 149 -5.73 9.60 -7.04
N SER A 150 -5.68 8.27 -7.11
CA SER A 150 -6.26 7.51 -8.22
C SER A 150 -7.78 7.60 -8.33
N TRP A 151 -8.50 8.05 -7.29
CA TRP A 151 -9.94 8.34 -7.33
C TRP A 151 -10.26 9.79 -7.71
N ASN A 152 -9.26 10.66 -7.73
CA ASN A 152 -9.39 12.05 -8.15
C ASN A 152 -8.97 12.24 -9.61
N VAL A 153 -7.93 11.53 -10.05
CA VAL A 153 -7.33 11.64 -11.37
C VAL A 153 -6.80 10.29 -11.84
N ALA A 154 -6.78 10.08 -13.16
CA ALA A 154 -6.18 8.89 -13.77
C ALA A 154 -4.73 8.73 -13.32
N ASN A 155 -4.41 7.56 -12.77
CA ASN A 155 -3.13 7.29 -12.13
C ASN A 155 -2.43 6.10 -12.79
N ILE A 156 -1.14 6.25 -13.09
CA ILE A 156 -0.27 5.20 -13.64
C ILE A 156 0.88 5.01 -12.66
N ASN A 157 1.04 3.79 -12.15
CA ASN A 157 2.07 3.44 -11.17
C ASN A 157 3.10 2.48 -11.76
N LEU A 158 4.34 2.65 -11.33
CA LEU A 158 5.46 1.80 -11.71
C LEU A 158 6.12 1.16 -10.48
N GLY A 159 6.41 -0.13 -10.57
CA GLY A 159 7.36 -0.82 -9.69
C GLY A 159 8.56 -1.28 -10.50
N VAL A 160 9.77 -1.06 -9.97
CA VAL A 160 11.03 -1.49 -10.59
C VAL A 160 11.88 -2.27 -9.60
N THR A 161 12.78 -3.11 -10.11
CA THR A 161 13.67 -3.90 -9.28
C THR A 161 14.73 -3.00 -8.62
N THR A 162 14.65 -2.86 -7.30
CA THR A 162 15.62 -2.10 -6.46
C THR A 162 16.28 -2.97 -5.39
N ALA A 163 15.90 -4.24 -5.32
CA ALA A 163 16.45 -5.23 -4.39
C ALA A 163 16.38 -6.63 -5.02
N PRO A 164 17.19 -7.59 -4.53
CA PRO A 164 17.13 -8.97 -4.97
C PRO A 164 15.75 -9.58 -4.79
N LYS A 165 15.47 -10.61 -5.58
CA LYS A 165 14.20 -11.32 -5.51
C LYS A 165 13.95 -11.86 -4.09
N ASP A 166 12.70 -11.79 -3.64
CA ASP A 166 12.21 -12.27 -2.33
C ASP A 166 12.84 -11.58 -1.10
N THR A 167 13.55 -10.45 -1.29
CA THR A 167 14.04 -9.61 -0.18
C THR A 167 12.85 -9.12 0.65
N PRO A 168 12.90 -9.23 1.99
CA PRO A 168 11.81 -8.76 2.86
C PRO A 168 11.71 -7.23 2.81
N TRP A 169 10.58 -6.72 2.32
CA TRP A 169 10.27 -5.28 2.34
C TRP A 169 10.14 -4.75 3.78
N HIS A 170 10.38 -3.44 3.96
CA HIS A 170 10.47 -2.79 5.28
C HIS A 170 11.57 -3.34 6.19
N SER A 171 12.72 -3.71 5.61
CA SER A 171 13.87 -4.22 6.35
C SER A 171 15.16 -3.51 5.99
N TRP A 172 16.17 -3.65 6.84
CA TRP A 172 17.53 -3.17 6.59
C TRP A 172 18.12 -3.71 5.28
N ALA A 173 17.67 -4.88 4.81
CA ALA A 173 18.17 -5.47 3.58
C ALA A 173 17.80 -4.62 2.35
N VAL A 174 16.59 -4.06 2.32
CA VAL A 174 16.17 -3.13 1.27
C VAL A 174 16.91 -1.80 1.39
N VAL A 175 17.13 -1.32 2.63
CA VAL A 175 17.94 -0.11 2.88
C VAL A 175 19.35 -0.27 2.32
N ALA A 176 19.98 -1.42 2.55
CA ALA A 176 21.32 -1.72 2.06
C ALA A 176 21.36 -1.72 0.52
N CYS A 177 20.37 -2.31 -0.15
CA CYS A 177 20.28 -2.28 -1.62
C CYS A 177 20.03 -0.85 -2.15
N GLY A 178 19.18 -0.08 -1.45
CA GLY A 178 18.85 1.31 -1.78
C GLY A 178 20.05 2.25 -1.69
N GLY A 179 20.96 2.03 -0.73
CA GLY A 179 22.20 2.79 -0.58
C GLY A 179 23.33 2.40 -1.54
N MET A 180 23.05 1.52 -2.50
CA MET A 180 24.01 1.03 -3.48
C MET A 180 23.59 1.35 -4.92
N SER A 181 24.49 1.05 -5.86
CA SER A 181 24.22 1.15 -7.30
C SER A 181 22.99 0.36 -7.76
N ILE A 182 22.60 -0.72 -7.06
CA ILE A 182 21.35 -1.45 -7.31
C ILE A 182 20.13 -0.53 -7.20
N GLY A 183 19.98 0.17 -6.06
CA GLY A 183 18.90 1.13 -5.85
C GLY A 183 18.96 2.29 -6.84
N HIS A 184 20.15 2.83 -7.10
CA HIS A 184 20.33 3.92 -8.06
C HIS A 184 19.98 3.53 -9.50
N LYS A 185 20.34 2.31 -9.95
CA LYS A 185 19.95 1.79 -11.27
C LYS A 185 18.45 1.63 -11.37
N GLY A 186 17.80 1.10 -10.34
CA GLY A 186 16.34 1.04 -10.28
C GLY A 186 15.71 2.43 -10.37
N MET A 187 16.22 3.41 -9.61
CA MET A 187 15.76 4.81 -9.67
C MET A 187 15.87 5.39 -11.09
N ILE A 188 17.04 5.30 -11.72
CA ILE A 188 17.25 5.82 -13.09
C ILE A 188 16.36 5.09 -14.09
N TYR A 189 16.18 3.78 -13.95
CA TYR A 189 15.32 2.99 -14.81
C TYR A 189 13.85 3.43 -14.68
N ALA A 190 13.35 3.62 -13.45
CA ALA A 190 12.01 4.16 -13.22
C ALA A 190 11.85 5.56 -13.82
N SER A 191 12.84 6.44 -13.63
CA SER A 191 12.81 7.79 -14.20
C SER A 191 12.69 7.77 -15.72
N LYS A 192 13.46 6.91 -16.42
CA LYS A 192 13.37 6.75 -17.87
C LYS A 192 11.99 6.27 -18.31
N ALA A 193 11.49 5.19 -17.69
CA ALA A 193 10.19 4.62 -18.06
C ALA A 193 9.05 5.63 -17.85
N MET A 194 9.07 6.34 -16.72
CA MET A 194 8.12 7.40 -16.44
C MET A 194 8.24 8.57 -17.42
N SER A 195 9.45 9.07 -17.70
CA SER A 195 9.63 10.21 -18.61
C SER A 195 9.22 9.90 -20.04
N MET A 196 9.50 8.68 -20.52
CA MET A 196 9.07 8.23 -21.84
C MET A 196 7.54 8.15 -21.91
N THR A 197 6.91 7.58 -20.87
CA THR A 197 5.44 7.53 -20.78
C THR A 197 4.82 8.92 -20.74
N MET A 198 5.44 9.87 -20.03
CA MET A 198 5.00 11.27 -20.01
C MET A 198 5.12 11.92 -21.38
N ALA A 199 6.23 11.69 -22.10
CA ALA A 199 6.42 12.21 -23.45
C ALA A 199 5.36 11.65 -24.42
N ASP A 200 5.10 10.34 -24.40
CA ASP A 200 4.08 9.72 -25.24
C ASP A 200 2.69 10.31 -24.99
N LEU A 201 2.31 10.49 -23.72
CA LEU A 201 1.03 11.11 -23.36
C LEU A 201 0.98 12.59 -23.72
N PHE A 202 2.10 13.31 -23.64
CA PHE A 202 2.17 14.72 -23.99
C PHE A 202 2.04 14.93 -25.51
N GLU A 203 2.68 14.08 -26.32
CA GLU A 203 2.71 14.20 -27.78
C GLU A 203 1.49 13.58 -28.46
N ASN A 204 0.79 12.64 -27.80
CA ASN A 204 -0.33 11.91 -28.39
C ASN A 204 -1.64 12.10 -27.60
N PRO A 205 -2.51 13.04 -28.04
CA PRO A 205 -3.83 13.27 -27.43
C PRO A 205 -4.75 12.04 -27.42
N ASP A 206 -4.63 11.12 -28.38
CA ASP A 206 -5.46 9.92 -28.44
C ASP A 206 -5.15 8.96 -27.29
N LEU A 207 -3.89 8.88 -26.85
CA LEU A 207 -3.51 8.09 -25.68
C LEU A 207 -4.12 8.69 -24.40
N VAL A 208 -4.10 10.01 -24.28
CA VAL A 208 -4.72 10.72 -23.15
C VAL A 208 -6.22 10.46 -23.10
N GLU A 209 -6.89 10.47 -24.24
CA GLU A 209 -8.34 10.23 -24.28
C GLU A 209 -8.70 8.78 -23.91
N LYS A 210 -7.90 7.79 -24.32
CA LYS A 210 -8.06 6.40 -23.88
C LYS A 210 -7.89 6.25 -22.37
N VAL A 211 -6.84 6.86 -21.81
CA VAL A 211 -6.58 6.87 -20.36
C VAL A 211 -7.75 7.50 -19.59
N LYS A 212 -8.25 8.65 -20.06
CA LYS A 212 -9.38 9.36 -19.43
C LYS A 212 -10.69 8.59 -19.55
N THR A 213 -10.94 7.96 -20.69
CA THR A 213 -12.15 7.16 -20.92
C THR A 213 -12.18 5.97 -19.96
N GLU A 214 -11.11 5.16 -19.90
CA GLU A 214 -11.07 4.02 -18.97
C GLU A 214 -11.17 4.48 -17.50
N TYR A 215 -10.53 5.61 -17.15
CA TYR A 215 -10.63 6.17 -15.79
C TYR A 215 -12.09 6.49 -15.41
N LYS A 216 -12.84 7.16 -16.29
CA LYS A 216 -14.27 7.47 -16.06
C LYS A 216 -15.10 6.19 -15.94
N GLU A 217 -14.88 5.21 -16.82
CA GLU A 217 -15.58 3.92 -16.78
C GLU A 217 -15.34 3.17 -15.47
N ARG A 218 -14.08 3.13 -15.00
CA ARG A 218 -13.72 2.43 -13.77
C ARG A 218 -14.17 3.14 -12.51
N LYS A 219 -14.09 4.47 -12.49
CA LYS A 219 -14.57 5.29 -11.37
C LYS A 219 -16.08 5.20 -11.25
N GLY A 220 -16.79 5.13 -12.38
CA GLY A 220 -18.24 5.18 -12.42
C GLY A 220 -18.77 6.44 -11.73
N ASP A 221 -19.81 6.29 -10.93
CA ASP A 221 -20.47 7.38 -10.21
C ASP A 221 -19.89 7.64 -8.81
N GLU A 222 -18.81 6.93 -8.42
CA GLU A 222 -18.22 7.11 -7.09
C GLU A 222 -17.62 8.51 -6.94
N VAL A 223 -18.04 9.21 -5.89
CA VAL A 223 -17.45 10.49 -5.49
C VAL A 223 -16.40 10.21 -4.41
N TYR A 224 -15.17 10.63 -4.68
CA TYR A 224 -14.09 10.53 -3.70
C TYR A 224 -14.39 11.43 -2.49
N GLU A 225 -14.32 10.85 -1.30
CA GLU A 225 -14.42 11.55 -0.02
C GLU A 225 -13.32 11.03 0.90
N ALA A 226 -12.39 11.91 1.29
CA ALA A 226 -11.30 11.53 2.17
C ALA A 226 -11.83 10.92 3.47
N MET A 227 -11.25 9.79 3.90
CA MET A 227 -11.65 9.18 5.16
C MET A 227 -11.21 10.00 6.38
N VAL A 228 -10.11 10.74 6.23
CA VAL A 228 -9.57 11.62 7.27
C VAL A 228 -10.48 12.85 7.38
N PRO A 229 -10.85 13.30 8.61
CA PRO A 229 -11.68 14.49 8.79
C PRO A 229 -11.06 15.74 8.15
N GLU A 230 -11.92 16.68 7.76
CA GLU A 230 -11.47 18.00 7.31
C GLU A 230 -10.66 18.73 8.39
N GLY A 231 -9.63 19.46 7.96
CA GLY A 231 -8.82 20.28 8.84
C GLY A 231 -7.33 20.22 8.50
N PRO A 232 -6.50 21.07 9.12
CA PRO A 232 -5.07 20.98 8.98
C PRO A 232 -4.57 19.63 9.53
N PRO A 233 -3.45 19.09 9.00
CA PRO A 233 -2.83 17.92 9.59
C PRO A 233 -2.54 18.19 11.07
N PRO A 234 -2.65 17.19 11.96
CA PRO A 234 -2.39 17.37 13.37
C PRO A 234 -0.87 17.49 13.64
N VAL A 235 -0.26 18.61 13.23
CA VAL A 235 1.19 18.87 13.32
C VAL A 235 1.70 18.93 14.76
N ASN A 236 0.80 19.18 15.73
CA ASN A 236 1.09 19.30 17.16
C ASN A 236 0.45 18.20 18.01
N ALA A 237 -0.09 17.14 17.40
CA ALA A 237 -0.44 15.97 18.18
C ALA A 237 0.88 15.35 18.65
N LYS A 238 1.29 15.67 19.88
CA LYS A 238 2.22 14.81 20.62
C LYS A 238 1.67 13.41 20.43
N GLY A 239 2.44 12.55 19.77
CA GLY A 239 2.12 11.14 19.63
C GLY A 239 2.10 10.55 21.02
N ASN A 240 0.98 10.74 21.71
CA ASN A 240 0.68 10.13 22.98
C ASN A 240 -0.07 8.88 22.64
#